data_AF-X1AWI7-F1
#
_entry.id   AF-X1AWI7-F1
#
_cell.length_a   1.000
_cell.length_b   1.000
_cell.length_c   1.000
_cell.angle_alpha   90.00
_cell.angle_beta   90.00
_cell.angle_gamma   90.00
#
_symmetry.space_group_name_H-M   'P 1'
#
loop_
_entity.id
_entity.type
_entity.pdbx_description
1 polymer ?
#
loop_
_entity_poly.entity_id
_entity_poly.type
_entity_poly.pdbx_seq_one_letter_code
_entity_poly.pdbx_strand_id
1 'polypeptide(L)'
;MKNKPIFYTILAIEILAVVLASIGVLEKEAVLIMTGLLVFYFIFSKVEDSLILFIISIPLFIALPITDSFDTMANWRILLVVLFLCLFFKHGLSIKLIKDKLGRIKIKEKFKHYPMEYLMVAFLAVAFLSLFVAFDIVAGIKKILFLVNIILLYIIIRNVLCWVKDRKEYFLRIIKAGAIAGIISLIIGYSQLISVFLTSLYNFWQWWARNVISVFYGFDLTKLLSVSNTWFSYYPDSPPILRMFSVFLIPIL
;
A
#
# COMPACT_ATOMS: atom_id res chain seq x y z
N MET A 1 1.24 17.65 -14.45
CA MET A 1 0.67 18.00 -13.14
C MET A 1 0.17 19.44 -13.21
N LYS A 2 -1.15 19.64 -13.22
CA LYS A 2 -1.74 21.00 -13.28
C LYS A 2 -1.70 21.69 -11.91
N ASN A 3 -1.57 20.92 -10.82
CA ASN A 3 -1.50 21.39 -9.43
C ASN A 3 -0.23 20.88 -8.71
N LYS A 4 0.95 21.24 -9.24
CA LYS A 4 2.25 20.86 -8.62
C LYS A 4 2.37 21.22 -7.13
N PRO A 5 2.00 22.43 -6.65
CA PRO A 5 2.24 22.78 -5.25
C PRO A 5 1.41 21.91 -4.30
N ILE A 6 0.12 21.71 -4.60
CA ILE A 6 -0.80 20.91 -3.77
C ILE A 6 -0.29 19.48 -3.59
N PHE A 7 0.19 18.85 -4.67
CA PHE A 7 0.76 17.51 -4.63
C PHE A 7 1.93 17.41 -3.63
N TYR A 8 2.91 18.31 -3.74
CA TYR A 8 4.10 18.28 -2.87
C TYR A 8 3.75 18.65 -1.43
N THR A 9 2.80 19.56 -1.22
CA THR A 9 2.29 19.89 0.11
C THR A 9 1.68 18.67 0.77
N ILE A 10 0.83 17.92 0.07
CA ILE A 10 0.19 16.73 0.63
C ILE A 10 1.21 15.65 0.96
N LEU A 11 2.17 15.40 0.06
CA LEU A 11 3.25 14.45 0.32
C LEU A 11 4.10 14.88 1.53
N ALA A 12 4.39 16.18 1.67
CA ALA A 12 5.15 16.69 2.80
C ALA A 12 4.38 16.54 4.12
N ILE A 13 3.07 16.81 4.11
CA ILE A 13 2.21 16.60 5.29
C ILE A 13 2.14 15.09 5.63
N GLU A 14 2.05 14.21 4.63
CA GLU A 14 2.08 12.75 4.83
C GLU A 14 3.37 12.30 5.51
N ILE A 15 4.53 12.68 4.95
CA ILE A 15 5.84 12.36 5.53
C ILE A 15 5.94 12.91 6.96
N LEU A 16 5.57 14.17 7.17
CA LEU A 16 5.64 14.81 8.47
C LEU A 16 4.75 14.10 9.50
N ALA A 17 3.52 13.76 9.12
CA ALA A 17 2.60 13.07 10.02
C ALA A 17 3.09 11.67 10.39
N VAL A 18 3.61 10.91 9.42
CA VAL A 18 4.20 9.57 9.66
C VAL A 18 5.38 9.67 10.61
N VAL A 19 6.28 10.65 10.40
CA VAL A 19 7.45 10.87 11.26
C VAL A 19 7.05 11.28 12.67
N LEU A 20 6.13 12.24 12.81
CA LEU A 20 5.66 12.71 14.11
C LEU A 20 4.90 11.61 14.87
N ALA A 21 4.10 10.79 14.18
CA ALA A 21 3.45 9.62 14.76
C ALA A 21 4.49 8.58 15.21
N SER A 22 5.52 8.33 14.38
CA SER A 22 6.58 7.35 14.67
C SER A 22 7.50 7.77 15.83
N ILE A 23 7.60 9.07 16.14
CA ILE A 23 8.35 9.59 17.30
C ILE A 23 7.45 9.63 18.55
N GLY A 24 6.14 9.42 18.40
CA GLY A 24 5.17 9.44 19.50
C GLY A 24 4.66 10.84 19.86
N VAL A 25 4.86 11.84 18.98
CA VAL A 25 4.35 13.21 19.17
C VAL A 25 2.88 13.33 18.76
N LEU A 26 2.48 12.64 17.68
CA LEU A 26 1.09 12.58 17.25
C LEU A 26 0.40 11.33 17.79
N GLU A 27 -0.83 11.52 18.27
CA GLU A 27 -1.73 10.42 18.62
C GLU A 27 -2.13 9.62 17.37
N LYS A 28 -2.37 8.33 17.55
CA LYS A 28 -2.67 7.41 16.43
C LYS A 28 -3.91 7.82 15.64
N GLU A 29 -4.86 8.47 16.28
CA GLU A 29 -6.09 8.95 15.66
C GLU A 29 -5.82 10.01 14.57
N ALA A 30 -4.72 10.76 14.67
CA ALA A 30 -4.30 11.70 13.64
C ALA A 30 -4.04 11.03 12.28
N VAL A 31 -3.72 9.73 12.27
CA VAL A 31 -3.55 8.92 11.05
C VAL A 31 -4.86 8.80 10.26
N LEU A 32 -6.02 8.80 10.93
CA LEU A 32 -7.32 8.79 10.27
C LEU A 32 -7.56 10.09 9.51
N ILE A 33 -7.21 11.23 10.12
CA ILE A 33 -7.31 12.56 9.48
C ILE A 33 -6.42 12.60 8.24
N MET A 34 -5.19 12.09 8.35
CA MET A 34 -4.25 12.01 7.23
C MET A 34 -4.76 11.13 6.09
N THR A 35 -5.34 9.97 6.42
CA THR A 35 -5.94 9.08 5.44
C THR A 35 -7.15 9.75 4.76
N GLY A 36 -7.98 10.46 5.52
CA GLY A 36 -9.08 11.26 4.98
C GLY A 36 -8.61 12.35 4.02
N LEU A 37 -7.51 13.03 4.34
CA LEU A 37 -6.90 14.05 3.48
C LEU A 37 -6.39 13.45 2.15
N LEU A 38 -5.76 12.28 2.19
CA LEU A 38 -5.34 11.55 0.99
C LEU A 38 -6.55 11.09 0.15
N VAL A 39 -7.60 10.57 0.79
CA VAL A 39 -8.86 10.21 0.12
C VAL A 39 -9.47 11.43 -0.56
N PHE A 40 -9.55 12.56 0.14
CA PHE A 40 -10.04 13.81 -0.42
C PHE A 40 -9.23 14.21 -1.66
N TYR A 41 -7.89 14.18 -1.56
CA TYR A 41 -7.03 14.45 -2.70
C TYR A 41 -7.28 13.52 -3.89
N PHE A 42 -7.49 12.22 -3.66
CA PHE A 42 -7.75 11.25 -4.73
C PHE A 42 -9.07 11.51 -5.45
N ILE A 43 -10.10 11.92 -4.71
CA ILE A 43 -11.42 12.24 -5.25
C ILE A 43 -11.37 13.49 -6.13
N PHE A 44 -10.68 14.55 -5.72
CA PHE A 44 -10.68 15.82 -6.44
C PHE A 44 -9.57 15.96 -7.49
N SER A 45 -8.49 15.18 -7.39
CA SER A 45 -7.35 15.29 -8.30
C SER A 45 -7.46 14.41 -9.55
N LYS A 46 -6.53 14.59 -10.48
CA LYS A 46 -6.41 13.71 -11.64
C LYS A 46 -5.96 12.31 -11.20
N VAL A 47 -6.56 11.27 -11.76
CA VAL A 47 -6.27 9.86 -11.40
C VAL A 47 -4.78 9.55 -11.62
N GLU A 48 -4.18 10.17 -12.63
CA GLU A 48 -2.75 10.09 -12.90
C GLU A 48 -1.90 10.62 -11.73
N ASP A 49 -2.18 11.85 -11.30
CA ASP A 49 -1.43 12.48 -10.21
C ASP A 49 -1.67 11.74 -8.87
N SER A 50 -2.87 11.19 -8.65
CA SER A 50 -3.20 10.36 -7.48
C SER A 50 -2.49 9.01 -7.49
N LEU A 51 -2.37 8.35 -8.65
CA LEU A 51 -1.62 7.10 -8.77
C LEU A 51 -0.13 7.31 -8.47
N ILE A 52 0.45 8.41 -8.96
CA ILE A 52 1.84 8.73 -8.66
C ILE A 52 2.04 8.98 -7.16
N LEU A 53 1.13 9.72 -6.52
CA LEU A 53 1.19 9.93 -5.07
C LEU A 53 1.10 8.58 -4.33
N PHE A 54 0.11 7.75 -4.66
CA PHE A 54 -0.06 6.42 -4.06
C PHE A 54 1.21 5.58 -4.12
N ILE A 55 1.94 5.59 -5.24
CA ILE A 55 3.18 4.82 -5.40
C ILE A 55 4.30 5.39 -4.54
N ILE A 56 4.44 6.71 -4.46
CA ILE A 56 5.45 7.35 -3.60
C ILE A 56 5.16 7.08 -2.11
N SER A 57 3.89 7.00 -1.74
CA SER A 57 3.41 6.77 -0.38
C SER A 57 3.52 5.32 0.10
N ILE A 58 3.93 4.36 -0.76
CA ILE A 58 4.08 2.94 -0.38
C ILE A 58 4.84 2.72 0.95
N PRO A 59 6.05 3.29 1.16
CA PRO A 59 6.78 3.14 2.42
C PRO A 59 6.18 3.91 3.59
N LEU A 60 5.20 4.76 3.35
CA LEU A 60 4.54 5.63 4.32
C LEU A 60 3.16 5.11 4.74
N PHE A 61 2.75 3.94 4.24
CA PHE A 61 1.44 3.38 4.56
C PHE A 61 1.35 2.92 6.01
N ILE A 62 0.33 3.41 6.70
CA ILE A 62 0.16 3.32 8.14
C ILE A 62 -1.02 2.40 8.45
N ALA A 63 -1.00 1.73 9.60
CA ALA A 63 -2.14 0.98 10.10
C ALA A 63 -3.20 1.94 10.66
N LEU A 64 -4.47 1.65 10.36
CA LEU A 64 -5.60 2.46 10.79
C LEU A 64 -6.13 1.96 12.15
N PRO A 65 -6.18 2.80 13.19
CA PRO A 65 -6.83 2.46 14.44
C PRO A 65 -8.36 2.63 14.30
N ILE A 66 -9.04 1.64 13.72
CA ILE A 66 -10.50 1.72 13.48
C ILE A 66 -11.27 1.40 14.76
N THR A 67 -10.81 0.38 15.50
CA THR A 67 -11.33 0.01 16.84
C THR A 67 -10.20 -0.57 17.69
N ASP A 68 -10.39 -0.64 19.01
CA ASP A 68 -9.41 -1.21 19.94
C ASP A 68 -9.03 -2.68 19.63
N SER A 69 -9.91 -3.40 18.93
CA SER A 69 -9.69 -4.80 18.50
C SER A 69 -9.35 -4.95 17.01
N PHE A 70 -9.32 -3.85 16.24
CA PHE A 70 -9.08 -3.89 14.80
C PHE A 70 -8.23 -2.68 14.37
N ASP A 71 -6.92 -2.84 14.53
CA ASP A 71 -5.94 -1.80 14.28
C ASP A 71 -4.82 -2.21 13.31
N THR A 72 -5.00 -3.33 12.61
CA THR A 72 -4.01 -3.89 11.66
C THR A 72 -4.31 -3.56 10.20
N MET A 73 -5.42 -2.86 9.92
CA MET A 73 -5.81 -2.53 8.55
C MET A 73 -4.95 -1.39 8.00
N ALA A 74 -4.06 -1.71 7.07
CA ALA A 74 -3.22 -0.70 6.42
C ALA A 74 -4.05 0.24 5.52
N ASN A 75 -3.79 1.54 5.62
CA ASN A 75 -4.54 2.61 4.96
C ASN A 75 -4.55 2.50 3.42
N TRP A 76 -3.51 1.92 2.83
CA TRP A 76 -3.39 1.73 1.39
C TRP A 76 -4.53 0.92 0.78
N ARG A 77 -5.14 0.00 1.54
CA ARG A 77 -6.29 -0.78 1.07
C ARG A 77 -7.46 0.15 0.77
N ILE A 78 -7.72 1.11 1.65
CA ILE A 78 -8.78 2.11 1.46
C ILE A 78 -8.42 3.03 0.30
N LEU A 79 -7.19 3.55 0.29
CA LEU A 79 -6.72 4.44 -0.78
C LEU A 79 -6.78 3.78 -2.16
N LEU A 80 -6.46 2.49 -2.25
CA LEU A 80 -6.52 1.72 -3.48
C LEU A 80 -7.95 1.55 -3.98
N VAL A 81 -8.90 1.21 -3.09
CA VAL A 81 -10.32 1.11 -3.44
C VAL A 81 -10.86 2.46 -3.89
N VAL A 82 -10.52 3.54 -3.19
CA VAL A 82 -10.91 4.90 -3.58
C VAL A 82 -10.31 5.27 -4.94
N LEU A 83 -9.04 4.96 -5.18
CA LEU A 83 -8.39 5.22 -6.46
C LEU A 83 -9.06 4.44 -7.61
N PHE A 84 -9.42 3.17 -7.36
CA PHE A 84 -10.16 2.35 -8.31
C PHE A 84 -11.55 2.94 -8.61
N LEU A 85 -12.29 3.34 -7.58
CA LEU A 85 -13.60 3.99 -7.74
C LEU A 85 -13.46 5.33 -8.50
N CYS A 86 -12.46 6.14 -8.18
CA CYS A 86 -12.19 7.39 -8.90
C CYS A 86 -11.87 7.13 -10.38
N LEU A 87 -11.11 6.08 -10.68
CA LEU A 87 -10.84 5.64 -12.05
C LEU A 87 -12.16 5.23 -12.74
N PHE A 88 -12.98 4.44 -12.07
CA PHE A 88 -14.27 3.97 -12.55
C PHE A 88 -15.24 5.11 -12.85
N PHE A 89 -15.42 6.07 -11.94
CA PHE A 89 -16.38 7.17 -12.11
C PHE A 89 -15.90 8.23 -13.11
N LYS A 90 -14.61 8.57 -13.13
CA LYS A 90 -14.10 9.64 -14.00
C LYS A 90 -13.94 9.20 -15.45
N HIS A 91 -13.58 7.94 -15.70
CA HIS A 91 -13.33 7.44 -17.06
C HIS A 91 -14.39 6.45 -17.54
N GLY A 92 -15.28 5.99 -16.65
CA GLY A 92 -16.36 5.05 -16.93
C GLY A 92 -15.89 3.60 -17.12
N LEU A 93 -16.76 2.64 -16.79
CA LEU A 93 -16.71 1.32 -17.43
C LEU A 93 -17.00 1.54 -18.92
N SER A 94 -16.01 1.30 -19.77
CA SER A 94 -16.19 1.43 -21.20
C SER A 94 -16.95 0.24 -21.80
N ILE A 95 -18.13 -0.04 -21.26
CA ILE A 95 -19.12 -0.96 -21.78
C ILE A 95 -20.11 -0.09 -22.56
N LYS A 96 -19.88 0.07 -23.87
CA LYS A 96 -20.92 0.58 -24.74
C LYS A 96 -21.74 -0.61 -25.22
N LEU A 97 -22.98 -0.70 -24.76
CA LEU A 97 -24.00 -1.56 -25.37
C LEU A 97 -24.32 -0.99 -26.74
N ILE A 98 -23.84 -1.64 -27.79
CA ILE A 98 -24.15 -1.25 -29.17
C ILE A 98 -25.11 -2.30 -29.71
N LYS A 99 -26.33 -1.87 -30.06
CA LYS A 99 -27.24 -2.71 -30.84
C LYS A 99 -26.68 -2.83 -32.25
N ASP A 100 -26.40 -4.06 -32.66
CA ASP A 100 -26.07 -4.37 -34.04
C ASP A 100 -27.29 -4.10 -34.94
N LYS A 101 -27.10 -3.88 -36.25
CA LYS A 101 -28.22 -3.66 -37.21
C LYS A 101 -29.24 -4.82 -37.25
N LEU A 102 -28.91 -5.97 -36.67
CA LEU A 102 -29.74 -7.17 -36.52
C LEU A 102 -30.45 -7.30 -35.15
N GLY A 103 -30.47 -6.25 -34.32
CA GLY A 103 -31.15 -6.27 -33.02
C GLY A 103 -30.42 -7.06 -31.92
N ARG A 104 -29.26 -7.66 -32.22
CA ARG A 104 -28.42 -8.33 -31.21
C ARG A 104 -27.66 -7.30 -30.39
N ILE A 105 -27.75 -7.42 -29.08
CA ILE A 105 -27.00 -6.59 -28.14
C ILE A 105 -25.55 -7.11 -28.16
N LYS A 106 -24.63 -6.35 -28.75
CA LYS A 106 -23.19 -6.64 -28.64
C LYS A 106 -22.59 -5.73 -27.58
N ILE A 107 -21.99 -6.38 -26.59
CA ILE A 107 -21.13 -5.72 -25.62
C ILE A 107 -19.86 -5.31 -26.38
N LYS A 108 -19.72 -4.03 -26.70
CA LYS A 108 -18.47 -3.51 -27.25
C LYS A 108 -17.68 -2.91 -26.11
N GLU A 109 -16.92 -3.77 -25.45
CA GLU A 109 -15.91 -3.36 -24.49
C GLU A 109 -14.80 -2.62 -25.25
N LYS A 110 -14.51 -1.41 -24.80
CA LYS A 110 -13.37 -0.62 -25.31
C LYS A 110 -12.06 -1.07 -24.68
N PHE A 111 -12.13 -1.97 -23.70
CA PHE A 111 -10.97 -2.61 -23.10
C PHE A 111 -10.48 -3.69 -24.05
N LYS A 112 -9.31 -3.47 -24.65
CA LYS A 112 -8.59 -4.53 -25.34
C LYS A 112 -8.19 -5.54 -24.27
N HIS A 113 -8.91 -6.65 -24.11
CA HIS A 113 -8.54 -7.67 -23.13
C HIS A 113 -7.18 -8.26 -23.49
N TYR A 114 -6.29 -8.34 -22.51
CA TYR A 114 -5.00 -9.00 -22.69
C TYR A 114 -5.09 -10.42 -22.11
N PRO A 115 -4.33 -11.38 -22.66
CA PRO A 115 -4.29 -12.75 -22.13
C PRO A 115 -3.95 -12.79 -20.64
N MET A 116 -3.18 -11.81 -20.14
CA MET A 116 -2.85 -11.69 -18.72
C MET A 116 -4.07 -11.48 -17.81
N GLU A 117 -5.15 -10.85 -18.27
CA GLU A 117 -6.35 -10.67 -17.44
C GLU A 117 -7.09 -11.98 -17.23
N TYR A 118 -7.17 -12.82 -18.28
CA TYR A 118 -7.74 -14.15 -18.18
C TYR A 118 -6.92 -15.04 -17.25
N LEU A 119 -5.58 -14.94 -17.32
CA LEU A 119 -4.70 -15.64 -16.38
C LEU A 119 -4.88 -15.15 -14.94
N MET A 120 -5.04 -13.84 -14.72
CA MET A 120 -5.33 -13.29 -13.39
C MET A 120 -6.66 -13.79 -12.83
N VAL A 121 -7.71 -13.83 -13.66
CA VAL A 121 -9.03 -14.33 -13.25
C VAL A 121 -8.96 -15.83 -12.96
N ALA A 122 -8.31 -16.61 -13.82
CA ALA A 122 -8.10 -18.04 -13.59
C ALA A 122 -7.30 -18.30 -12.31
N PHE A 123 -6.24 -17.52 -12.07
CA PHE A 123 -5.44 -17.60 -10.86
C PHE A 123 -6.25 -17.26 -9.60
N LEU A 124 -7.09 -16.21 -9.64
CA LEU A 124 -8.02 -15.89 -8.56
C LEU A 124 -9.03 -17.01 -8.33
N ALA A 125 -9.57 -17.62 -9.39
CA ALA A 125 -10.51 -18.73 -9.27
C ALA A 125 -9.86 -19.93 -8.56
N VAL A 126 -8.62 -20.28 -8.92
CA VAL A 126 -7.86 -21.32 -8.22
C VAL A 126 -7.58 -20.93 -6.77
N ALA A 127 -7.27 -19.66 -6.50
CA ALA A 127 -7.08 -19.18 -5.14
C ALA A 127 -8.36 -19.32 -4.29
N PHE A 128 -9.54 -18.98 -4.83
CA PHE A 128 -10.82 -19.20 -4.15
C PHE A 128 -11.13 -20.67 -3.94
N LEU A 129 -10.84 -21.54 -4.92
CA LEU A 129 -11.00 -22.98 -4.77
C LEU A 129 -10.07 -23.54 -3.68
N SER A 130 -8.89 -22.96 -3.47
CA SER A 130 -7.97 -23.38 -2.41
C SER A 130 -8.56 -23.20 -1.00
N LEU A 131 -9.53 -22.30 -0.80
CA LEU A 131 -10.18 -22.09 0.50
C LEU A 131 -10.94 -23.32 0.99
N PHE A 132 -11.47 -24.14 0.08
CA PHE A 132 -12.22 -25.36 0.45
C PHE A 132 -11.34 -26.43 1.12
N VAL A 133 -10.01 -26.34 0.93
CA VAL A 133 -9.02 -27.29 1.51
C VAL A 133 -8.24 -26.64 2.66
N ALA A 134 -8.46 -25.35 2.94
CA ALA A 134 -7.69 -24.61 3.93
C ALA A 134 -8.05 -25.03 5.37
N PHE A 135 -7.04 -25.31 6.18
CA PHE A 135 -7.19 -25.60 7.62
C PHE A 135 -7.72 -24.38 8.39
N ASP A 136 -7.30 -23.17 8.01
CA ASP A 136 -7.80 -21.90 8.55
C ASP A 136 -8.37 -21.04 7.41
N ILE A 137 -9.69 -21.02 7.32
CA ILE A 137 -10.45 -20.28 6.30
C ILE A 137 -10.24 -18.78 6.46
N VAL A 138 -10.16 -18.27 7.70
CA VAL A 138 -10.06 -16.83 7.97
C VAL A 138 -8.70 -16.31 7.50
N ALA A 139 -7.62 -17.02 7.83
CA ALA A 139 -6.28 -16.69 7.31
C ALA A 139 -6.22 -16.82 5.78
N GLY A 140 -6.90 -17.80 5.19
CA GLY A 140 -7.04 -17.95 3.74
C GLY A 140 -7.70 -16.74 3.07
N ILE A 141 -8.82 -16.27 3.62
CA ILE A 141 -9.55 -15.10 3.10
C ILE A 141 -8.67 -13.84 3.14
N LYS A 142 -7.92 -13.61 4.23
CA LYS A 142 -7.00 -12.46 4.34
C LYS A 142 -5.94 -12.47 3.23
N LYS A 143 -5.38 -13.64 2.91
CA LYS A 143 -4.39 -13.80 1.82
C LYS A 143 -5.00 -13.53 0.44
N ILE A 144 -6.23 -13.99 0.20
CA ILE A 144 -6.94 -13.72 -1.06
C ILE A 144 -7.26 -12.23 -1.20
N LEU A 145 -7.72 -11.57 -0.12
CA LEU A 145 -7.95 -10.13 -0.13
C LEU A 145 -6.66 -9.35 -0.44
N PHE A 146 -5.53 -9.76 0.12
CA PHE A 146 -4.23 -9.18 -0.22
C PHE A 146 -3.91 -9.35 -1.72
N LEU A 147 -4.15 -10.53 -2.28
CA LEU A 147 -3.94 -10.81 -3.71
C LEU A 147 -4.85 -9.95 -4.61
N VAL A 148 -6.14 -9.85 -4.26
CA VAL A 148 -7.13 -9.03 -4.98
C VAL A 148 -6.65 -7.58 -5.04
N ASN A 149 -6.09 -7.04 -3.95
CA ASN A 149 -5.57 -5.68 -3.94
C ASN A 149 -4.39 -5.48 -4.91
N ILE A 150 -3.46 -6.44 -4.99
CA ILE A 150 -2.34 -6.37 -5.96
C ILE A 150 -2.87 -6.38 -7.40
N ILE A 151 -3.84 -7.26 -7.68
CA ILE A 151 -4.48 -7.35 -8.99
C ILE A 151 -5.21 -6.03 -9.33
N LEU A 152 -5.89 -5.44 -8.36
CA LEU A 152 -6.57 -4.16 -8.52
C LEU A 152 -5.58 -3.04 -8.85
N LEU A 153 -4.44 -2.97 -8.17
CA LEU A 153 -3.37 -2.01 -8.47
C LEU A 153 -2.85 -2.18 -9.90
N TYR A 154 -2.63 -3.42 -10.35
CA TYR A 154 -2.25 -3.70 -11.73
C TYR A 154 -3.28 -3.17 -12.74
N ILE A 155 -4.57 -3.42 -12.50
CA ILE A 155 -5.67 -2.93 -13.35
C ILE A 155 -5.67 -1.40 -13.41
N ILE A 156 -5.48 -0.71 -12.28
CA ILE A 156 -5.41 0.76 -12.22
C ILE A 156 -4.24 1.27 -13.07
N ILE A 157 -3.02 0.76 -12.83
CA ILE A 157 -1.81 1.20 -13.54
C ILE A 157 -1.98 0.99 -15.05
N ARG A 158 -2.43 -0.21 -15.44
CA ARG A 158 -2.66 -0.56 -16.84
C ARG A 158 -3.66 0.38 -17.50
N ASN A 159 -4.81 0.60 -16.86
CA ASN A 159 -5.84 1.45 -17.39
C ASN A 159 -5.30 2.86 -17.59
N VAL A 160 -4.71 3.47 -16.55
CA VAL A 160 -4.12 4.81 -16.66
C VAL A 160 -3.11 4.89 -17.82
N LEU A 161 -2.21 3.92 -17.97
CA LEU A 161 -1.24 3.86 -19.09
C LEU A 161 -1.87 3.74 -20.49
N CYS A 162 -3.10 3.24 -20.59
CA CYS A 162 -3.82 3.14 -21.85
C CYS A 162 -4.47 4.47 -22.27
N TRP A 163 -4.88 5.31 -21.32
CA TRP A 163 -5.55 6.59 -21.58
C TRP A 163 -4.58 7.76 -21.76
N VAL A 164 -3.41 7.69 -21.13
CA VAL A 164 -2.39 8.74 -21.23
C VAL A 164 -1.82 8.77 -22.66
N LYS A 165 -1.81 9.96 -23.27
CA LYS A 165 -1.28 10.19 -24.63
C LYS A 165 0.18 9.73 -24.75
N ASP A 166 1.01 10.10 -23.77
CA ASP A 166 2.45 9.81 -23.76
C ASP A 166 2.78 8.64 -22.83
N ARG A 167 2.43 7.42 -23.25
CA ARG A 167 2.63 6.19 -22.45
C ARG A 167 4.05 6.05 -21.92
N LYS A 168 5.07 6.25 -22.76
CA LYS A 168 6.48 6.07 -22.37
C LYS A 168 6.90 7.04 -21.28
N GLU A 169 6.55 8.32 -21.44
CA GLU A 169 6.88 9.35 -20.47
C GLU A 169 6.18 9.09 -19.13
N TYR A 170 4.90 8.72 -19.17
CA TYR A 170 4.15 8.42 -17.97
C TYR A 170 4.63 7.16 -17.25
N PHE A 171 4.99 6.11 -17.99
CA PHE A 171 5.62 4.92 -17.43
C PHE A 171 6.96 5.24 -16.74
N LEU A 172 7.78 6.11 -17.33
CA LEU A 172 8.99 6.60 -16.68
C LEU A 172 8.68 7.37 -15.39
N ARG A 173 7.57 8.12 -15.32
CA ARG A 173 7.14 8.79 -14.09
C ARG A 173 6.74 7.79 -13.00
N ILE A 174 6.06 6.69 -13.36
CA ILE A 174 5.75 5.60 -12.43
C ILE A 174 7.04 4.98 -11.88
N ILE A 175 8.02 4.69 -12.75
CA ILE A 175 9.31 4.15 -12.32
C ILE A 175 10.04 5.14 -11.40
N LYS A 176 10.08 6.43 -11.75
CA LYS A 176 10.67 7.47 -10.89
C LYS A 176 9.97 7.56 -9.53
N ALA A 177 8.65 7.46 -9.50
CA ALA A 177 7.87 7.40 -8.26
C ALA A 177 8.25 6.18 -7.40
N GLY A 178 8.36 4.99 -8.02
CA GLY A 178 8.84 3.79 -7.34
C GLY A 178 10.29 3.92 -6.85
N ALA A 179 11.17 4.59 -7.60
CA ALA A 179 12.54 4.87 -7.18
C ALA A 179 12.58 5.83 -5.98
N ILE A 180 11.74 6.87 -5.97
CA ILE A 180 11.59 7.77 -4.81
C ILE A 180 11.10 7.00 -3.59
N ALA A 181 10.08 6.15 -3.75
CA ALA A 181 9.60 5.26 -2.69
C ALA A 181 10.75 4.36 -2.16
N GLY A 182 11.54 3.77 -3.06
CA GLY A 182 12.71 2.98 -2.69
C GLY A 182 13.78 3.77 -1.92
N ILE A 183 14.04 5.03 -2.32
CA ILE A 183 14.95 5.93 -1.59
C ILE A 183 14.40 6.24 -0.19
N ILE A 184 13.10 6.49 -0.04
CA ILE A 184 12.46 6.69 1.27
C ILE A 184 12.63 5.44 2.13
N SER A 185 12.37 4.24 1.59
CA SER A 185 12.59 2.98 2.31
C SER A 185 14.05 2.79 2.74
N LEU A 186 15.00 3.17 1.88
CA LEU A 186 16.43 3.15 2.20
C LEU A 186 16.77 4.09 3.35
N ILE A 187 16.27 5.32 3.31
CA ILE A 187 16.48 6.30 4.39
C ILE A 187 15.95 5.73 5.72
N ILE A 188 14.74 5.17 5.73
CA ILE A 188 14.16 4.55 6.93
C ILE A 188 15.04 3.38 7.43
N GLY A 189 15.50 2.51 6.51
CA GLY A 189 16.36 1.39 6.85
C GLY A 189 17.73 1.79 7.41
N TYR A 190 18.36 2.83 6.84
CA TYR A 190 19.61 3.37 7.35
C TYR A 190 19.43 4.11 8.66
N SER A 191 18.35 4.88 8.84
CA SER A 191 18.01 5.48 10.12
C SER A 191 17.85 4.43 11.20
N GLN A 192 17.18 3.32 10.88
CA GLN A 192 17.06 2.18 11.79
C GLN A 192 18.44 1.62 12.20
N LEU A 193 19.32 1.41 11.22
CA LEU A 193 20.67 0.89 11.47
C LEU A 193 21.51 1.84 12.32
N ILE A 194 21.49 3.14 12.01
CA ILE A 194 22.22 4.16 12.77
C ILE A 194 21.71 4.22 14.21
N SER A 195 20.40 4.14 14.44
CA SER A 195 19.82 4.16 15.79
C SER A 195 20.33 3.03 16.67
N VAL A 196 20.60 1.83 16.12
CA VAL A 196 21.16 0.71 16.90
C VAL A 196 22.58 0.98 17.38
N PHE A 197 23.36 1.81 16.68
CA PHE A 197 24.70 2.20 17.15
C PHE A 197 24.68 3.30 18.22
N LEU A 198 23.57 4.01 18.38
CA LEU A 198 23.44 5.14 19.31
C LEU A 198 22.84 4.77 20.67
N THR A 199 22.24 3.57 20.80
CA THR A 199 21.58 3.14 22.04
C THR A 199 21.73 1.63 22.23
N SER A 200 21.40 1.15 23.43
CA SER A 200 21.43 -0.29 23.70
C SER A 200 20.40 -1.05 22.86
N LEU A 201 20.72 -2.28 22.48
CA LEU A 201 19.85 -3.12 21.64
C LEU A 201 18.43 -3.26 22.22
N TYR A 202 18.33 -3.41 23.54
CA TYR A 202 17.05 -3.54 24.25
C TYR A 202 16.24 -2.24 24.21
N ASN A 203 16.86 -1.09 24.50
CA ASN A 203 16.17 0.20 24.49
C ASN A 203 15.70 0.56 23.07
N PHE A 204 16.57 0.31 22.07
CA PHE A 204 16.21 0.45 20.67
C PHE A 204 14.99 -0.41 20.34
N TRP A 205 15.05 -1.71 20.65
CA TRP A 205 14.02 -2.67 20.31
C TRP A 205 12.65 -2.28 20.89
N GLN A 206 12.60 -2.00 22.19
CA GLN A 206 11.36 -1.64 22.87
C GLN A 206 10.79 -0.31 22.35
N TRP A 207 11.65 0.69 22.12
CA TRP A 207 11.24 1.97 21.57
C TRP A 207 10.73 1.85 20.13
N TRP A 208 11.45 1.09 19.28
CA TRP A 208 11.10 0.89 17.88
C TRP A 208 9.81 0.11 17.71
N ALA A 209 9.62 -0.96 18.50
CA ALA A 209 8.38 -1.72 18.53
C ALA A 209 7.20 -0.82 18.95
N ARG A 210 7.36 -0.10 20.06
CA ARG A 210 6.27 0.73 20.61
C ARG A 210 5.88 1.90 19.70
N ASN A 211 6.83 2.61 19.11
CA ASN A 211 6.54 3.87 18.44
C ASN A 211 6.48 3.73 16.92
N VAL A 212 7.43 3.04 16.30
CA VAL A 212 7.47 2.90 14.84
C VAL A 212 6.52 1.81 14.39
N ILE A 213 6.66 0.60 14.91
CA ILE A 213 5.91 -0.56 14.42
C ILE A 213 4.44 -0.49 14.77
N SER A 214 4.10 0.09 15.92
CA SER A 214 2.70 0.28 16.30
C SER A 214 1.95 1.26 15.39
N VAL A 215 2.67 2.15 14.71
CA VAL A 215 2.14 3.06 13.70
C VAL A 215 1.96 2.29 12.38
N PHE A 216 2.98 1.58 11.90
CA PHE A 216 2.89 0.89 10.60
C PHE A 216 1.99 -0.35 10.60
N TYR A 217 1.87 -1.07 11.72
CA TYR A 217 1.27 -2.40 11.76
C TYR A 217 0.25 -2.65 12.87
N GLY A 218 0.03 -1.67 13.75
CA GLY A 218 -0.92 -1.80 14.87
C GLY A 218 -0.30 -2.38 16.15
N PHE A 219 -1.11 -2.37 17.21
CA PHE A 219 -0.78 -2.71 18.58
C PHE A 219 -0.64 -4.22 18.80
N ASP A 220 -1.48 -5.04 18.18
CA ASP A 220 -1.42 -6.50 18.33
C ASP A 220 -0.06 -7.05 17.88
N LEU A 221 0.40 -6.61 16.71
CA LEU A 221 1.70 -6.99 16.19
C LEU A 221 2.84 -6.40 17.03
N THR A 222 2.66 -5.18 17.55
CA THR A 222 3.63 -4.57 18.47
C THR A 222 3.80 -5.39 19.74
N LYS A 223 2.71 -5.85 20.35
CA LYS A 223 2.73 -6.66 21.57
C LYS A 223 3.47 -7.98 21.35
N LEU A 224 3.27 -8.60 20.19
CA LEU A 224 3.99 -9.81 19.80
C LEU A 224 5.49 -9.53 19.57
N LEU A 225 5.81 -8.46 18.84
CA LEU A 225 7.19 -8.10 18.49
C LEU A 225 7.99 -7.52 19.66
N SER A 226 7.34 -6.99 20.70
CA SER A 226 7.96 -6.59 21.96
C SER A 226 8.40 -7.78 22.82
N VAL A 227 7.94 -9.00 22.51
CA VAL A 227 8.31 -10.25 23.19
C VAL A 227 9.16 -11.14 22.30
N SER A 228 8.80 -11.26 21.01
CA SER A 228 9.49 -12.09 20.03
C SER A 228 9.72 -11.28 18.75
N ASN A 229 10.92 -10.71 18.62
CA ASN A 229 11.28 -9.96 17.42
C ASN A 229 11.94 -10.88 16.38
N THR A 230 11.69 -10.55 15.11
CA THR A 230 12.33 -11.21 13.95
C THR A 230 13.45 -10.35 13.35
N TRP A 231 13.79 -9.25 14.03
CA TRP A 231 14.70 -8.22 13.54
C TRP A 231 16.15 -8.52 13.87
N PHE A 232 16.40 -9.27 14.95
CA PHE A 232 17.74 -9.72 15.28
C PHE A 232 17.95 -11.16 14.81
N SER A 233 19.08 -11.39 14.14
CA SER A 233 19.62 -12.73 13.97
C SER A 233 20.49 -13.06 15.18
N TYR A 234 20.15 -14.15 15.86
CA TYR A 234 20.89 -14.65 17.02
C TYR A 234 21.89 -15.71 16.53
N TYR A 235 23.16 -15.51 16.86
CA TYR A 235 24.23 -16.47 16.56
C TYR A 235 24.85 -16.94 17.88
N PRO A 236 25.29 -18.21 17.99
CA PRO A 236 25.84 -18.75 19.24
C PRO A 236 27.07 -17.97 19.75
N ASP A 237 27.91 -17.51 18.82
CA ASP A 237 29.22 -16.94 19.12
C ASP A 237 29.31 -15.44 18.78
N SER A 238 28.18 -14.75 18.59
CA SER A 238 28.18 -13.33 18.22
C SER A 238 27.00 -12.57 18.82
N PRO A 239 27.18 -11.27 19.13
CA PRO A 239 26.08 -10.43 19.58
C PRO A 239 24.98 -10.37 18.51
N PRO A 240 23.70 -10.22 18.90
CA PRO A 240 22.58 -10.22 17.95
C PRO A 240 22.75 -9.16 16.87
N ILE A 241 22.60 -9.57 15.60
CA ILE A 241 22.80 -8.69 14.44
C ILE A 241 21.45 -8.22 13.93
N LEU A 242 21.27 -6.90 13.80
CA LEU A 242 20.06 -6.31 13.22
C LEU A 242 19.96 -6.61 11.72
N ARG A 243 18.81 -7.09 11.27
CA ARG A 243 18.46 -7.20 9.85
C ARG A 243 18.04 -5.84 9.31
N MET A 244 18.74 -5.37 8.28
CA MET A 244 18.34 -4.14 7.57
C MET A 244 16.95 -4.31 6.95
N PHE A 245 16.14 -3.24 6.92
CA PHE A 245 14.73 -3.24 6.47
C PHE A 245 13.76 -4.08 7.30
N SER A 246 14.09 -4.35 8.55
CA SER A 246 13.23 -5.16 9.42
C SER A 246 11.80 -4.61 9.61
N VAL A 247 11.58 -3.31 9.38
CA VAL A 247 10.25 -2.70 9.29
C VAL A 247 9.42 -3.39 8.20
N PHE A 248 9.96 -3.57 7.00
CA PHE A 248 9.24 -4.13 5.85
C PHE A 248 9.25 -5.66 5.80
N LEU A 249 10.05 -6.30 6.66
CA LEU A 249 10.24 -7.75 6.66
C LEU A 249 9.13 -8.50 7.41
N ILE A 250 8.21 -7.77 8.05
CA ILE A 250 7.13 -8.38 8.80
C ILE A 250 6.03 -8.82 7.82
N PRO A 251 5.78 -10.14 7.68
CA PRO A 251 4.69 -10.61 6.84
C PRO A 251 3.37 -10.13 7.44
N ILE A 252 2.69 -9.25 6.72
CA ILE A 252 1.31 -8.85 6.99
C ILE A 252 0.46 -10.13 6.90
N LEU A 253 0.00 -10.64 8.04
CA LEU A 253 -0.96 -11.75 8.15
C LEU A 253 -2.38 -11.22 8.39
#